data_AF-A0A3N5G8C8-F1
#
_entry.id   AF-A0A3N5G8C8-F1
#
_cell.length_a   1.000
_cell.length_b   1.000
_cell.length_c   1.000
_cell.angle_alpha   90.00
_cell.angle_beta   90.00
_cell.angle_gamma   90.00
#
_symmetry.space_group_name_H-M   'P 1'
#
loop_
_entity.id
_entity.type
_entity.pdbx_description
1 polymer ?
#
loop_
_entity_poly.entity_id
_entity_poly.type
_entity_poly.pdbx_seq_one_letter_code
_entity_poly.pdbx_strand_id
1 'polypeptide(L)'
;FLHTVKEGPANQSYGLQVAALAGVPPKVISAARRYLRELEIRSAQAHGPRPQQELALDFAPEPTTHPVVEALKKLDPDAMSPRDALAALYELKKLL
;
A
#
# COMPACT_ATOMS: atom_id res chain seq x y z
N PHE A 1 -2.84 -31.77 -1.36
CA PHE A 1 -2.68 -30.94 -0.16
C PHE A 1 -2.28 -31.83 1.01
N LEU A 2 -1.41 -31.34 1.90
CA LEU A 2 -1.11 -32.04 3.16
C LEU A 2 -2.22 -31.72 4.17
N HIS A 3 -3.00 -32.73 4.58
CA HIS A 3 -4.07 -32.62 5.58
C HIS A 3 -3.52 -32.77 7.01
N THR A 4 -2.40 -32.10 7.31
CA THR A 4 -1.72 -32.22 8.61
C THR A 4 -1.49 -30.83 9.19
N VAL A 5 -2.02 -30.59 10.39
CA VAL A 5 -1.78 -29.37 11.16
C VAL A 5 -0.50 -29.56 11.98
N LYS A 6 0.40 -28.59 11.91
CA LYS A 6 1.61 -28.51 12.74
C LYS A 6 1.59 -27.19 13.49
N GLU A 7 2.08 -27.18 14.72
CA GLU A 7 2.25 -25.96 15.49
C GLU A 7 3.37 -25.10 14.89
N GLY A 8 3.19 -23.78 14.97
CA GLY A 8 4.12 -22.79 14.44
C GLY A 8 3.69 -22.18 13.10
N PRO A 9 4.27 -21.02 12.74
CA PRO A 9 3.94 -20.30 11.51
C PRO A 9 4.44 -21.07 10.27
N ALA A 10 3.78 -20.87 9.13
CA ALA A 10 4.25 -21.41 7.86
C ALA A 10 5.61 -20.81 7.49
N ASN A 11 6.60 -21.65 7.20
CA ASN A 11 7.94 -21.24 6.81
C ASN A 11 8.08 -20.90 5.31
N GLN A 12 7.07 -21.22 4.49
CA GLN A 12 7.09 -21.02 3.04
C GLN A 12 5.70 -20.63 2.51
N SER A 13 5.66 -19.67 1.59
CA SER A 13 4.44 -19.27 0.89
C SER A 13 4.27 -20.06 -0.41
N TYR A 14 3.37 -21.05 -0.40
CA TYR A 14 3.00 -21.82 -1.60
C TYR A 14 2.12 -21.02 -2.59
N GLY A 15 1.70 -19.80 -2.25
CA GLY A 15 0.78 -19.00 -3.05
C GLY A 15 1.25 -18.73 -4.48
N LEU A 16 2.56 -18.45 -4.67
CA LEU A 16 3.11 -18.27 -6.02
C LEU A 16 3.15 -19.58 -6.83
N GLN A 17 3.30 -20.73 -6.15
CA GLN A 17 3.31 -22.03 -6.81
C GLN A 17 1.90 -22.43 -7.26
N VAL A 18 0.88 -22.11 -6.46
CA VAL A 18 -0.53 -22.27 -6.85
C VAL A 18 -0.91 -21.30 -7.98
N ALA A 19 -0.44 -20.05 -7.94
CA ALA A 19 -0.68 -19.08 -9.01
C ALA A 19 -0.08 -19.52 -10.36
N ALA A 20 1.09 -20.15 -10.34
CA ALA A 20 1.68 -20.75 -11.54
C ALA A 20 0.84 -21.91 -12.09
N LEU A 21 0.29 -22.77 -11.22
CA LEU A 21 -0.63 -23.84 -11.61
C LEU A 21 -1.97 -23.31 -12.14
N ALA A 22 -2.39 -22.12 -11.69
CA ALA A 22 -3.59 -21.44 -12.15
C ALA A 22 -3.42 -20.70 -13.50
N GLY A 23 -2.23 -20.76 -14.12
CA GLY A 23 -1.99 -20.19 -15.45
C GLY A 23 -1.58 -18.71 -15.45
N VAL A 24 -1.15 -18.16 -14.31
CA VAL A 24 -0.64 -16.79 -14.26
C VAL A 24 0.62 -16.65 -15.13
N PRO A 25 0.77 -15.58 -15.93
CA PRO A 25 1.91 -15.44 -16.83
C PRO A 25 3.28 -15.51 -16.13
N PRO A 26 4.29 -16.15 -16.74
CA PRO A 26 5.59 -16.38 -16.10
C PRO A 26 6.34 -15.09 -15.76
N LYS A 27 6.13 -14.02 -16.54
CA LYS A 27 6.69 -12.68 -16.26
C LYS A 27 6.13 -12.06 -14.98
N VAL A 28 4.87 -12.34 -14.64
CA VAL A 28 4.22 -11.85 -13.42
C VAL A 28 4.74 -12.64 -12.22
N ILE A 29 4.84 -13.97 -12.34
CA ILE A 29 5.41 -14.83 -11.30
C ILE A 29 6.86 -14.44 -10.97
N SER A 30 7.68 -14.13 -11.98
CA SER A 30 9.07 -13.73 -11.76
C SER A 30 9.19 -12.37 -11.05
N ALA A 31 8.36 -11.39 -11.43
CA ALA A 31 8.28 -10.11 -10.75
C ALA A 31 7.83 -10.26 -9.29
N ALA A 32 6.79 -11.07 -9.05
CA ALA A 32 6.30 -11.37 -7.70
C ALA A 32 7.35 -12.05 -6.82
N ARG A 33 8.13 -12.99 -7.36
CA ARG A 33 9.26 -13.63 -6.63
C ARG A 33 10.32 -12.63 -6.22
N ARG A 34 10.63 -11.65 -7.07
CA ARG A 34 11.62 -10.61 -6.75
C ARG A 34 11.12 -9.72 -5.62
N TYR A 35 9.88 -9.25 -5.73
CA TYR A 35 9.26 -8.42 -4.69
C TYR A 35 9.13 -9.14 -3.35
N LEU A 36 8.78 -10.42 -3.37
CA LEU A 36 8.71 -11.25 -2.16
C LEU A 36 10.07 -11.31 -1.44
N ARG A 37 11.17 -11.52 -2.17
CA ARG A 37 12.52 -11.52 -1.58
C ARG A 37 12.89 -10.18 -0.94
N GLU A 38 12.52 -9.07 -1.58
CA GLU A 38 12.76 -7.73 -1.03
C GLU A 38 12.02 -7.53 0.30
N LEU A 39 10.76 -8.00 0.39
CA LEU A 39 9.97 -7.96 1.63
C LEU A 39 10.54 -8.86 2.72
N GLU A 40 11.00 -10.07 2.38
CA GLU A 40 11.63 -10.99 3.33
C GLU A 40 12.93 -10.41 3.91
N ILE A 41 13.77 -9.81 3.06
CA ILE A 41 15.00 -9.13 3.49
C ILE A 41 14.65 -7.95 4.42
N ARG A 42 13.66 -7.13 4.05
CA ARG A 42 13.22 -5.99 4.87
C ARG A 42 12.63 -6.45 6.20
N SER A 43 11.85 -7.53 6.21
CA SER A 43 11.28 -8.12 7.41
C SER A 43 12.37 -8.64 8.36
N ALA A 44 13.37 -9.35 7.83
CA ALA A 44 14.50 -9.87 8.57
C ALA A 44 15.40 -8.76 9.15
N GLN A 45 15.56 -7.63 8.44
CA GLN A 45 16.32 -6.49 8.93
C GLN A 45 15.56 -5.65 9.96
N ALA A 46 14.23 -5.62 9.91
CA ALA A 46 13.40 -4.85 10.82
C ALA A 46 13.14 -5.54 12.18
N HIS A 47 13.31 -6.87 12.27
CA HIS A 47 12.95 -7.64 13.46
C HIS A 47 14.12 -8.53 13.93
N GLY A 48 14.88 -8.07 14.94
CA GLY A 48 15.62 -8.98 15.82
C GLY A 48 14.67 -9.93 16.57
N PRO A 49 15.16 -10.99 17.23
CA PRO A 49 14.30 -12.02 17.80
C PRO A 49 13.50 -11.43 18.96
N ARG A 50 12.24 -11.07 18.70
CA ARG A 50 11.27 -10.71 19.73
C ARG A 50 10.19 -11.79 19.77
N PRO A 51 9.78 -12.25 20.96
CA PRO A 51 8.54 -13.00 21.09
C PRO A 51 7.42 -12.11 20.56
N GLN A 52 6.59 -12.67 19.67
CA GLN A 52 5.56 -11.94 18.94
C GLN A 52 4.69 -11.12 19.89
N GLN A 53 4.87 -9.79 19.84
CA GLN A 53 3.84 -8.88 20.29
C GLN A 53 2.65 -9.07 19.36
N GLU A 54 1.48 -9.31 19.95
CA GLU A 54 0.19 -9.15 19.30
C GLU A 54 0.27 -7.92 18.41
N LEU A 55 -0.08 -8.09 17.13
CA LEU A 55 -0.19 -7.00 16.18
C LEU A 55 -1.27 -6.04 16.71
N ALA A 56 -0.84 -5.07 17.53
CA ALA A 56 -1.51 -3.80 17.59
C ALA A 56 -1.50 -3.29 16.15
N LEU A 57 -2.63 -3.44 15.47
CA LEU A 57 -2.90 -2.71 14.24
C LEU A 57 -3.04 -1.26 14.68
N ASP A 58 -1.89 -0.61 14.86
CA ASP A 58 -1.81 0.84 14.80
C ASP A 58 -2.23 1.17 13.37
N PHE A 59 -3.53 1.45 13.21
CA PHE A 59 -4.06 2.06 12.00
C PHE A 59 -3.14 3.23 11.71
N ALA A 60 -2.38 3.11 10.62
CA ALA A 60 -1.46 4.16 10.18
C ALA A 60 -2.22 5.49 10.27
N PRO A 61 -1.60 6.56 10.80
CA PRO A 61 -2.26 7.86 10.84
C PRO A 61 -2.82 8.13 9.45
N GLU A 62 -4.10 8.51 9.39
CA GLU A 62 -4.77 8.80 8.12
C GLU A 62 -3.82 9.61 7.24
N PRO A 63 -3.74 9.30 5.93
CA PRO A 63 -2.81 9.99 5.05
C PRO A 63 -3.01 11.49 5.24
N THR A 64 -1.96 12.18 5.71
CA THR A 64 -1.96 13.63 5.92
C THR A 64 -2.43 14.27 4.62
N THR A 65 -3.69 14.69 4.61
CA THR A 65 -4.34 15.07 3.37
C THR A 65 -3.69 16.35 2.89
N HIS A 66 -3.22 16.36 1.64
CA HIS A 66 -2.48 17.49 1.11
C HIS A 66 -3.35 18.76 1.18
N PRO A 67 -2.81 19.93 1.60
CA PRO A 67 -3.59 21.17 1.75
C PRO A 67 -4.42 21.55 0.51
N VAL A 68 -3.90 21.24 -0.68
CA VAL A 68 -4.59 21.42 -1.98
C VAL A 68 -5.88 20.63 -2.08
N VAL A 69 -5.91 19.39 -1.56
CA VAL A 69 -7.11 18.53 -1.60
C VAL A 69 -8.20 19.11 -0.70
N GLU A 70 -7.81 19.62 0.47
CA GLU A 70 -8.73 20.29 1.39
C GLU A 70 -9.24 21.63 0.83
N ALA A 71 -8.39 22.37 0.12
CA ALA A 71 -8.80 23.59 -0.57
C ALA A 71 -9.78 23.28 -1.71
N LEU A 72 -9.50 22.26 -2.55
CA LEU A 72 -10.36 21.86 -3.66
C LEU A 72 -11.77 21.45 -3.23
N LYS A 73 -11.90 20.71 -2.12
CA LYS A 73 -13.22 20.30 -1.57
C LYS A 73 -14.12 21.48 -1.21
N LYS A 74 -13.55 22.67 -0.98
CA LYS A 74 -14.29 23.87 -0.57
C LYS A 74 -14.70 24.75 -1.76
N LEU A 75 -14.18 24.50 -2.96
CA LEU A 75 -14.56 25.26 -4.15
C LEU A 75 -15.88 24.72 -4.71
N ASP A 76 -16.72 25.65 -5.15
CA ASP A 76 -17.90 25.35 -5.97
C ASP A 76 -17.70 25.96 -7.37
N PRO A 77 -17.26 25.15 -8.37
CA PRO A 77 -16.99 25.64 -9.71
C PRO A 77 -18.20 26.26 -10.41
N ASP A 78 -19.42 25.80 -10.08
CA ASP A 78 -20.65 26.24 -10.75
C ASP A 78 -21.12 27.62 -10.26
N ALA A 79 -20.68 28.03 -9.07
CA ALA A 79 -20.97 29.34 -8.48
C ALA A 79 -19.89 30.40 -8.72
N MET A 80 -18.80 30.06 -9.44
CA MET A 80 -17.65 30.94 -9.62
C MET A 80 -17.67 31.66 -10.98
N SER A 81 -17.23 32.92 -11.00
CA SER A 81 -16.94 33.58 -12.28
C SER A 81 -15.64 33.03 -12.90
N PRO A 82 -15.43 33.15 -14.22
CA PRO A 82 -14.18 32.73 -14.86
C PRO A 82 -12.93 33.39 -14.26
N ARG A 83 -13.04 34.63 -13.77
CA ARG A 83 -11.94 35.33 -13.10
C ARG A 83 -11.64 34.74 -11.73
N ASP A 84 -12.67 34.43 -10.96
CA ASP A 84 -12.51 33.85 -9.62
C ASP A 84 -11.94 32.43 -9.70
N ALA A 85 -12.39 31.65 -10.69
CA ALA A 85 -11.86 30.31 -10.95
C ALA A 85 -10.36 30.36 -11.27
N LEU A 86 -9.93 31.30 -12.12
CA LEU A 86 -8.51 31.49 -12.43
C LEU A 86 -7.71 31.92 -11.19
N ALA A 87 -8.24 32.84 -10.38
CA ALA A 87 -7.59 33.26 -9.14
C ALA A 87 -7.42 32.08 -8.17
N ALA A 88 -8.44 31.23 -8.02
CA ALA A 88 -8.37 30.06 -7.17
C ALA A 88 -7.34 29.03 -7.66
N LEU A 89 -7.17 28.86 -8.98
CA LEU A 89 -6.09 28.02 -9.54
C LEU A 89 -4.70 28.54 -9.17
N TYR A 90 -4.49 29.85 -9.15
CA TYR A 90 -3.22 30.43 -8.69
C TYR A 90 -2.99 30.20 -7.20
N GLU A 91 -4.03 30.30 -6.37
CA GLU A 91 -3.92 30.00 -4.94
C GLU A 91 -3.61 28.52 -4.69
N LEU A 92 -4.26 27.60 -5.41
CA LEU A 92 -3.95 26.17 -5.33
C LEU A 92 -2.50 25.87 -5.74
N LYS A 93 -1.97 26.58 -6.74
CA LYS A 93 -0.56 26.46 -7.16
C LYS A 93 0.44 26.92 -6.09
N LYS A 94 0.07 27.88 -5.23
CA LYS A 94 0.91 28.30 -4.09
C LYS A 94 0.93 27.29 -2.95
N LEU A 95 -0.09 26.44 -2.86
CA LEU A 95 -0.24 25.39 -1.84
C LEU A 95 0.40 24.05 -2.24
N LEU A 96 0.81 23.92 -3.52
CA LEU A 96 1.65 22.83 -4.06
C LEU A 96 3.12 23.11 -3.75
#